data_AF-A0A7C3F0N5-F1
#
_entry.id   AF-A0A7C3F0N5-F1
#
_cell.length_a   1.000
_cell.length_b   1.000
_cell.length_c   1.000
_cell.angle_alpha   90.00
_cell.angle_beta   90.00
_cell.angle_gamma   90.00
#
_symmetry.space_group_name_H-M   'P 1'
#
loop_
_entity.id
_entity.type
_entity.pdbx_description
1 polymer ?
#
loop_
_entity_poly.entity_id
_entity_poly.type
_entity_poly.pdbx_seq_one_letter_code
_entity_poly.pdbx_strand_id
1 'polypeptide(L)'
;MSERKARRKDRGERREEALRPSRHLGYDRDALGVHLASCHAYDLAESQLRRAIWLNPFEPRFKEHLACCLYKQERYREAREWILKALAQKEDEDSRHVLALIEQELHSCEPDAAREETRTGEGDVPPRPD
;
A
#
# COMPACT_ATOMS: atom_id res chain seq x y z
N MET A 1 35.63 11.79 -0.25
CA MET A 1 34.33 11.45 -0.84
C MET A 1 34.19 9.94 -0.81
N SER A 2 33.30 9.39 0.02
CA SER A 2 33.15 7.93 0.14
C SER A 2 32.38 7.39 -1.05
N GLU A 3 33.05 6.63 -1.91
CA GLU A 3 32.40 5.82 -2.94
C GLU A 3 31.46 4.82 -2.26
N ARG A 4 30.14 5.03 -2.40
CA ARG A 4 29.15 3.99 -2.10
C ARG A 4 29.43 2.82 -3.03
N LYS A 5 30.18 1.81 -2.56
CA LYS A 5 30.36 0.55 -3.29
C LYS A 5 28.97 -0.01 -3.61
N ALA A 6 28.57 0.05 -4.88
CA ALA A 6 27.31 -0.51 -5.32
C ALA A 6 27.29 -2.01 -4.95
N ARG A 7 26.29 -2.42 -4.17
CA ARG A 7 26.09 -3.83 -3.83
C ARG A 7 26.05 -4.63 -5.13
N ARG A 8 27.02 -5.53 -5.32
CA ARG A 8 26.99 -6.45 -6.47
C ARG A 8 25.72 -7.29 -6.34
N LYS A 9 24.83 -7.16 -7.33
CA LYS A 9 23.60 -7.94 -7.39
C LYS A 9 23.96 -9.42 -7.46
N ASP A 10 23.28 -10.22 -6.66
CA ASP A 10 23.47 -11.67 -6.68
C ASP A 10 23.10 -12.24 -8.05
N ARG A 11 23.63 -13.43 -8.39
CA ARG A 11 23.28 -14.14 -9.63
C ARG A 11 21.76 -14.28 -9.79
N GLY A 12 21.04 -14.56 -8.70
CA GLY A 12 19.58 -14.65 -8.68
C GLY A 12 18.92 -13.32 -9.03
N GLU A 13 19.35 -12.22 -8.41
CA GLU A 13 18.83 -10.88 -8.72
C GLU A 13 19.07 -10.51 -10.18
N ARG A 14 20.26 -10.81 -10.74
CA ARG A 14 20.54 -10.52 -12.16
C ARG A 14 19.60 -11.31 -13.10
N ARG A 15 19.31 -12.56 -12.77
CA ARG A 15 18.36 -13.39 -13.53
C ARG A 15 16.95 -12.83 -13.45
N GLU A 16 16.48 -12.50 -12.25
CA GLU A 16 15.20 -11.86 -12.00
C GLU A 16 15.02 -10.58 -12.84
N GLU A 17 16.06 -9.74 -12.89
CA GLU A 17 16.03 -8.47 -13.63
C GLU A 17 15.98 -8.63 -15.14
N ALA A 18 16.61 -9.68 -15.67
CA ALA A 18 16.66 -9.96 -17.10
C ALA A 18 15.35 -10.59 -17.62
N LEU A 19 14.61 -11.29 -16.75
CA LEU A 19 13.44 -12.09 -17.14
C LEU A 19 12.10 -11.42 -16.82
N ARG A 20 12.11 -10.28 -16.13
CA ARG A 20 10.89 -9.53 -15.82
C ARG A 20 10.35 -8.76 -17.05
N PRO A 21 9.02 -8.51 -17.13
CA PRO A 21 7.99 -9.10 -16.29
C PRO A 21 7.76 -10.56 -16.68
N SER A 22 7.67 -11.45 -15.70
CA SER A 22 7.40 -12.88 -15.92
C SER A 22 6.29 -13.37 -15.00
N ARG A 23 5.35 -14.12 -15.55
CA ARG A 23 4.25 -14.74 -14.79
C ARG A 23 4.69 -15.81 -13.80
N HIS A 24 5.93 -16.30 -13.90
CA HIS A 24 6.45 -17.38 -13.07
C HIS A 24 7.47 -16.93 -12.02
N LEU A 25 7.79 -15.63 -11.98
CA LEU A 25 8.71 -15.07 -10.99
C LEU A 25 7.94 -14.31 -9.91
N GLY A 26 8.60 -14.06 -8.77
CA GLY A 26 8.05 -13.24 -7.69
C GLY A 26 7.38 -14.02 -6.55
N TYR A 27 6.95 -15.26 -6.77
CA TYR A 27 6.31 -16.07 -5.70
C TYR A 27 7.24 -16.31 -4.49
N ASP A 28 8.52 -16.55 -4.70
CA ASP A 28 9.48 -16.70 -3.59
C ASP A 28 9.65 -15.41 -2.78
N ARG A 29 9.61 -14.26 -3.48
CA ARG A 29 9.68 -12.93 -2.87
C ARG A 29 8.41 -12.60 -2.10
N ASP A 30 7.26 -12.99 -2.65
CA ASP A 30 5.97 -12.83 -2.01
C ASP A 30 5.86 -13.66 -0.73
N ALA A 31 6.20 -14.96 -0.80
CA ALA A 31 6.22 -15.84 0.37
C ALA A 31 7.14 -15.31 1.48
N LEU A 32 8.33 -14.81 1.10
CA LEU A 32 9.24 -14.16 2.05
C LEU A 32 8.63 -12.88 2.62
N GLY A 33 7.98 -12.05 1.80
CA GLY A 33 7.29 -10.84 2.23
C GLY A 33 6.19 -11.11 3.25
N VAL A 34 5.33 -12.11 2.98
CA VAL A 34 4.28 -12.54 3.91
C VAL A 34 4.87 -13.05 5.23
N HIS A 35 5.93 -13.86 5.17
CA HIS A 35 6.62 -14.33 6.36
C HIS A 35 7.19 -13.16 7.19
N LEU A 36 7.86 -12.20 6.55
CA LEU A 36 8.38 -11.01 7.23
C LEU A 36 7.27 -10.16 7.85
N ALA A 37 6.12 -10.04 7.17
CA ALA A 37 4.96 -9.34 7.70
C ALA A 37 4.40 -10.03 8.96
N SER A 38 4.38 -11.38 8.99
CA SER A 38 3.98 -12.14 10.18
C SER A 38 4.95 -11.95 11.36
N CYS A 39 6.23 -11.69 11.06
CA CYS A 39 7.25 -11.34 12.04
C CYS A 39 7.24 -9.85 12.43
N HIS A 40 6.24 -9.07 12.00
CA HIS A 40 6.14 -7.62 12.24
C HIS A 40 7.30 -6.80 11.63
N ALA A 41 8.08 -7.38 10.71
CA ALA A 41 9.16 -6.73 9.99
C ALA A 41 8.63 -6.04 8.72
N TYR A 42 7.75 -5.05 8.90
CA TYR A 42 6.93 -4.51 7.81
C TYR A 42 7.74 -3.80 6.71
N ASP A 43 8.82 -3.09 7.05
CA ASP A 43 9.67 -2.41 6.04
C ASP A 43 10.33 -3.41 5.08
N LEU A 44 10.84 -4.51 5.63
CA LEU A 44 11.46 -5.57 4.84
C LEU A 44 10.41 -6.32 4.02
N ALA A 45 9.24 -6.59 4.63
CA ALA A 45 8.11 -7.22 3.95
C ALA A 45 7.67 -6.39 2.73
N GLU A 46 7.45 -5.08 2.92
CA GLU A 46 7.10 -4.17 1.83
C GLU A 46 8.13 -4.20 0.70
N SER A 47 9.42 -4.18 1.03
CA SER A 47 10.48 -4.27 0.02
C SER A 47 10.41 -5.56 -0.79
N GLN A 48 10.12 -6.71 -0.16
CA GLN A 48 10.01 -7.98 -0.88
C GLN A 48 8.72 -8.05 -1.72
N LEU A 49 7.60 -7.58 -1.19
CA LEU A 49 6.31 -7.56 -1.88
C LEU A 49 6.34 -6.63 -3.11
N ARG A 50 6.92 -5.43 -2.97
CA ARG A 50 7.14 -4.53 -4.12
C ARG A 50 8.05 -5.17 -5.18
N ARG A 51 9.07 -5.92 -4.76
CA ARG A 51 9.91 -6.67 -5.69
C ARG A 51 9.11 -7.77 -6.39
N ALA A 52 8.24 -8.50 -5.69
CA ALA A 52 7.37 -9.51 -6.29
C ALA A 52 6.46 -8.90 -7.37
N ILE A 53 5.79 -7.78 -7.08
CA ILE A 53 4.94 -7.05 -8.04
C ILE A 53 5.75 -6.59 -9.26
N TRP A 54 6.98 -6.11 -9.05
CA TRP A 54 7.84 -5.66 -10.14
C TRP A 54 8.33 -6.80 -11.04
N LEU A 55 8.54 -7.98 -10.47
CA LEU A 55 8.87 -9.19 -11.23
C LEU A 55 7.66 -9.73 -11.99
N ASN A 56 6.47 -9.66 -11.38
CA ASN A 56 5.24 -10.15 -11.94
C ASN A 56 4.07 -9.20 -11.62
N PRO A 57 3.76 -8.24 -12.50
CA PRO A 57 2.66 -7.32 -12.32
C PRO A 57 1.28 -7.92 -12.65
N PHE A 58 1.25 -9.18 -13.11
CA PHE A 58 0.03 -9.87 -13.54
C PHE A 58 -0.67 -10.63 -12.41
N GLU A 59 0.02 -10.86 -11.28
CA GLU A 59 -0.51 -11.57 -10.13
C GLU A 59 -1.19 -10.57 -9.15
N PRO A 60 -2.52 -10.62 -8.99
CA PRO A 60 -3.25 -9.72 -8.10
C PRO A 60 -2.91 -9.97 -6.62
N ARG A 61 -2.60 -11.22 -6.24
CA ARG A 61 -2.28 -11.59 -4.85
C ARG A 61 -1.08 -10.81 -4.28
N PHE A 62 -0.09 -10.50 -5.10
CA PHE A 62 1.09 -9.76 -4.65
C PHE A 62 0.73 -8.32 -4.24
N LYS A 63 -0.28 -7.72 -4.90
CA LYS A 63 -0.79 -6.40 -4.55
C LYS A 63 -1.67 -6.45 -3.32
N GLU A 64 -2.48 -7.50 -3.16
CA GLU A 64 -3.27 -7.74 -1.96
C GLU A 64 -2.37 -7.89 -0.73
N HIS A 65 -1.34 -8.74 -0.79
CA HIS A 65 -0.37 -8.88 0.29
C HIS A 65 0.35 -7.56 0.62
N LEU A 66 0.71 -6.76 -0.40
CA LEU A 66 1.27 -5.42 -0.18
C LEU A 66 0.26 -4.50 0.52
N ALA A 67 -1.00 -4.50 0.12
CA ALA A 67 -2.05 -3.72 0.76
C ALA A 67 -2.24 -4.13 2.23
N CYS A 68 -2.27 -5.44 2.53
CA CYS A 68 -2.33 -5.96 3.89
C CYS A 68 -1.11 -5.54 4.71
N CYS A 69 0.10 -5.57 4.13
CA CYS A 69 1.31 -5.12 4.80
C CYS A 69 1.25 -3.61 5.13
N LEU A 70 0.79 -2.79 4.18
CA LEU A 70 0.63 -1.34 4.38
C LEU A 70 -0.47 -1.02 5.41
N TYR A 71 -1.56 -1.79 5.43
CA TYR A 71 -2.59 -1.69 6.46
C TYR A 71 -2.01 -1.93 7.86
N LYS A 72 -1.15 -2.94 8.02
CA LYS A 72 -0.46 -3.20 9.30
C LYS A 72 0.56 -2.11 9.68
N GLN A 73 1.02 -1.32 8.73
CA GLN A 73 1.82 -0.11 8.97
C GLN A 73 0.97 1.16 9.18
N GLU A 74 -0.36 1.03 9.29
CA GLU A 74 -1.30 2.15 9.43
C GLU A 74 -1.29 3.12 8.22
N ARG A 75 -0.72 2.70 7.09
CA ARG A 75 -0.68 3.47 5.83
C ARG A 75 -1.90 3.18 4.97
N TYR A 76 -3.08 3.47 5.53
CA TYR A 76 -4.37 3.07 4.98
C TYR A 76 -4.66 3.66 3.59
N ARG A 77 -4.26 4.91 3.33
CA ARG A 77 -4.45 5.55 2.01
C ARG A 77 -3.71 4.82 0.89
N GLU A 78 -2.44 4.46 1.12
CA GLU A 78 -1.65 3.70 0.15
C GLU A 78 -2.17 2.25 0.03
N ALA A 79 -2.54 1.61 1.16
CA ALA A 79 -3.13 0.29 1.15
C ALA A 79 -4.38 0.22 0.25
N ARG A 80 -5.24 1.24 0.35
CA ARG A 80 -6.45 1.37 -0.48
C ARG A 80 -6.13 1.42 -1.97
N GLU A 81 -5.13 2.18 -2.39
CA GLU A 81 -4.74 2.24 -3.79
C GLU A 81 -4.28 0.89 -4.34
N TRP A 82 -3.53 0.13 -3.53
CA TRP A 82 -3.00 -1.17 -3.94
C TRP A 82 -4.09 -2.24 -4.02
N ILE A 83 -5.01 -2.27 -3.07
CA ILE A 83 -6.11 -3.25 -3.09
C ILE A 83 -7.08 -2.98 -4.25
N LEU A 84 -7.35 -1.71 -4.58
CA LEU A 84 -8.14 -1.34 -5.76
C LEU A 84 -7.45 -1.80 -7.07
N LYS A 85 -6.12 -1.70 -7.15
CA LYS A 85 -5.34 -2.22 -8.28
C LYS A 85 -5.33 -3.74 -8.35
N ALA A 86 -5.55 -4.44 -7.25
CA ALA A 86 -5.72 -5.90 -7.22
C ALA A 86 -7.11 -6.28 -7.75
N LEU A 87 -8.16 -5.64 -7.20
CA LEU A 87 -9.56 -5.85 -7.60
C LEU A 87 -9.82 -5.53 -9.07
N ALA A 88 -9.18 -4.48 -9.61
CA ALA A 88 -9.28 -4.13 -11.02
C ALA A 88 -8.70 -5.19 -11.97
N GLN A 89 -7.77 -6.04 -11.49
CA GLN A 89 -7.22 -7.14 -12.28
C GLN A 89 -8.01 -8.43 -12.12
N LYS A 90 -8.36 -8.75 -10.88
CA LYS A 90 -9.18 -9.91 -10.55
C LYS A 90 -10.10 -9.53 -9.42
N GLU A 91 -11.39 -9.62 -9.70
CA GLU A 91 -12.41 -9.51 -8.67
C GLU A 91 -12.30 -10.73 -7.75
N ASP A 92 -12.05 -10.48 -6.48
CA ASP A 92 -11.84 -11.51 -5.46
C ASP A 92 -12.52 -11.06 -4.16
N GLU A 93 -13.21 -11.99 -3.51
CA GLU A 93 -13.96 -11.70 -2.28
C GLU A 93 -13.01 -11.35 -1.12
N ASP A 94 -11.85 -11.99 -1.04
CA ASP A 94 -10.85 -11.70 -0.01
C ASP A 94 -10.34 -10.27 -0.16
N SER A 95 -9.99 -9.88 -1.39
CA SER A 95 -9.56 -8.52 -1.70
C SER A 95 -10.64 -7.47 -1.41
N ARG A 96 -11.93 -7.78 -1.62
CA ARG A 96 -13.05 -6.90 -1.24
C ARG A 96 -13.17 -6.75 0.27
N HIS A 97 -13.01 -7.84 1.01
CA HIS A 97 -13.04 -7.81 2.45
C HIS A 97 -11.90 -6.94 3.01
N VAL A 98 -10.69 -7.08 2.46
CA VAL A 98 -9.53 -6.25 2.82
C VAL A 98 -9.80 -4.77 2.53
N LEU A 99 -10.40 -4.44 1.38
CA LEU A 99 -10.78 -3.05 1.07
C LEU A 99 -11.76 -2.49 2.10
N ALA A 100 -12.78 -3.26 2.49
CA ALA A 100 -13.76 -2.82 3.49
C ALA A 100 -13.11 -2.53 4.86
N LEU A 101 -12.15 -3.35 5.29
CA LEU A 101 -11.38 -3.11 6.51
C LEU A 101 -10.55 -1.82 6.41
N ILE A 102 -9.88 -1.60 5.29
CA ILE A 102 -9.09 -0.37 5.05
C ILE A 102 -10.00 0.86 5.08
N GLU A 103 -11.18 0.80 4.46
CA GLU A 103 -12.12 1.93 4.42
C GLU A 103 -12.74 2.21 5.80
N GLN A 104 -13.00 1.17 6.60
CA GLN A 104 -13.45 1.33 7.98
C GLN A 104 -12.40 2.07 8.84
N GLU A 105 -11.12 1.72 8.72
CA GLU A 105 -10.05 2.39 9.45
C GLU A 105 -9.77 3.82 8.95
N LEU A 106 -9.94 4.07 7.65
CA LEU A 106 -9.90 5.43 7.14
C LEU A 106 -11.02 6.27 7.76
N HIS A 107 -12.24 5.72 7.83
CA HIS A 107 -13.38 6.43 8.41
C HIS A 107 -13.25 6.65 9.93
N SER A 108 -12.63 5.69 10.65
CA SER A 108 -12.35 5.82 12.09
C SER A 108 -11.29 6.91 12.37
N CYS A 109 -10.40 7.20 11.41
CA CYS A 109 -9.32 8.17 11.52
C CYS A 109 -9.70 9.58 10.99
N GLU A 110 -10.79 9.73 10.24
CA GLU A 110 -11.28 11.02 9.73
C GLU A 110 -12.44 11.70 10.54
N PRO A 111 -12.60 11.58 11.88
CA PRO A 111 -13.70 12.28 12.55
C PRO A 111 -13.45 13.79 12.80
N ASP A 112 -12.20 14.29 12.69
CA ASP A 112 -11.87 15.65 13.14
C ASP A 112 -11.62 16.69 12.02
N ALA A 113 -11.26 16.29 10.79
CA ALA A 113 -10.96 17.26 9.73
C ALA A 113 -12.19 18.02 9.21
N ALA A 114 -13.40 17.43 9.31
CA ALA A 114 -14.64 18.06 8.84
C ALA A 114 -15.26 19.07 9.83
N ARG A 115 -14.70 19.23 11.04
CA ARG A 115 -15.24 20.14 12.06
C ARG A 115 -14.68 21.56 12.01
N GLU A 116 -13.59 21.81 11.28
CA GLU A 116 -12.96 23.15 11.24
C GLU A 116 -13.40 24.03 10.06
N GLU A 117 -13.97 23.49 8.97
CA GLU A 117 -14.41 24.32 7.83
C GLU A 117 -15.79 24.99 8.03
N THR A 118 -16.55 24.64 9.06
CA THR A 118 -17.89 25.23 9.32
C THR A 118 -17.90 26.34 10.37
N ARG A 119 -16.75 26.76 10.92
CA ARG A 119 -16.70 27.75 12.02
C ARG A 119 -16.16 29.14 11.63
N THR A 120 -15.92 29.43 10.35
CA THR A 120 -15.46 30.77 9.90
C THR A 120 -16.49 31.52 9.05
N GLY A 121 -17.75 31.06 9.03
CA GLY A 121 -18.77 31.55 8.10
C GLY A 121 -20.05 32.07 8.71
N GLU A 122 -20.12 32.40 10.01
CA GLU A 122 -21.32 33.06 10.55
C GLU A 122 -21.03 33.77 11.88
N GLY A 123 -21.22 35.09 11.91
CA GLY A 123 -21.28 35.86 13.14
C GLY A 123 -20.89 37.33 12.99
N ASP A 124 -21.91 38.18 13.11
CA ASP A 124 -21.89 39.59 13.54
C ASP A 124 -21.75 40.72 12.50
N VAL A 125 -22.67 41.69 12.39
CA VAL A 125 -23.96 41.95 13.04
C VAL A 125 -24.63 43.13 12.28
N PRO A 126 -25.97 43.19 12.13
CA PRO A 126 -26.70 44.38 11.69
C PRO A 126 -26.93 45.33 12.89
N PRO A 127 -27.00 46.67 12.75
CA PRO A 127 -28.28 47.27 12.34
C PRO A 127 -28.19 48.64 11.61
N ARG A 128 -29.29 48.98 10.90
CA ARG A 128 -29.65 50.37 10.50
C ARG A 128 -30.04 51.17 11.77
N PRO A 129 -29.90 52.50 11.87
CA PRO A 129 -30.77 53.51 11.19
C PRO A 129 -30.02 54.85 10.89
N ASP A 130 -30.55 55.96 10.34
CA ASP A 130 -31.87 56.49 9.94
C ASP A 130 -31.78 57.08 8.52
#